data_AF-A0A2H6ABF1-F1
#
_entry.id   AF-A0A2H6ABF1-F1
#
_cell.length_a   1.000
_cell.length_b   1.000
_cell.length_c   1.000
_cell.angle_alpha   90.00
_cell.angle_beta   90.00
_cell.angle_gamma   90.00
#
_symmetry.space_group_name_H-M   'P 1'
#
loop_
_entity.id
_entity.type
_entity.pdbx_description
1 polymer ?
#
loop_
_entity_poly.entity_id
_entity_poly.type
_entity_poly.pdbx_seq_one_letter_code
_entity_poly.pdbx_strand_id
1 'polypeptide(L)'
;MEQFICVRILQMNGVDIGLFQFDYDLTWAAFFLNAQEHIYSRYGGRDAEDAERRMSLAGLKYTMRLVLAAHRSGEGNAPMQERPILPVEKAFPVKGKGCLHCHQVYEGLRKEARRQGTFRVEMLWVYPLPENIGLVLEIDAGNRVQRVLPRSPAEQAGLQAGDILVRIHGVPIRSQADCMYALHLAPQQGELTLQFQRGQQLRKAVLCLPYGWKKSDYSWRPSMRKEKQY
;
A
#
# COMPACT_ATOMS: atom_id res chain seq x y z
N MET A 1 13.59 -3.99 -20.24
CA MET A 1 13.72 -3.11 -19.05
C MET A 1 14.18 -1.71 -19.41
N GLU A 2 14.77 -1.49 -20.59
CA GLU A 2 15.22 -0.19 -21.12
C GLU A 2 14.11 0.83 -21.41
N GLN A 3 12.84 0.47 -21.17
CA GLN A 3 11.68 1.33 -21.39
C GLN A 3 11.33 2.23 -20.19
N PHE A 4 12.12 2.17 -19.11
CA PHE A 4 11.94 2.99 -17.92
C PHE A 4 13.06 4.02 -17.82
N ILE A 5 12.69 5.24 -17.41
CA ILE A 5 13.64 6.25 -16.94
C ILE A 5 13.82 6.02 -15.44
N CYS A 6 15.02 5.62 -15.03
CA CYS A 6 15.32 5.35 -13.62
C CYS A 6 15.71 6.64 -12.90
N VAL A 7 14.98 6.96 -11.83
CA VAL A 7 15.27 8.11 -10.96
C VAL A 7 15.51 7.60 -9.54
N ARG A 8 16.59 8.04 -8.91
CA ARG A 8 16.89 7.76 -7.50
C ARG A 8 16.75 9.04 -6.69
N ILE A 9 15.81 9.02 -5.75
CA ILE A 9 15.61 10.11 -4.80
C ILE A 9 16.22 9.71 -3.46
N LEU A 10 17.17 10.51 -2.98
CA LEU A 10 17.81 10.32 -1.67
C LEU A 10 17.25 11.28 -0.59
N GLN A 11 16.65 12.39 -1.02
CA GLN A 11 16.05 13.41 -0.17
C GLN A 11 14.69 13.79 -0.77
N MET A 12 13.64 13.82 0.06
CA MET A 12 12.27 14.10 -0.36
C MET A 12 11.92 15.61 -0.32
N ASN A 13 12.93 16.48 -0.32
CA ASN A 13 12.72 17.94 -0.27
C ASN A 13 11.99 18.39 -1.55
N GLY A 14 10.84 19.06 -1.38
CA GLY A 14 10.02 19.51 -2.50
C GLY A 14 9.23 18.41 -3.22
N VAL A 15 9.27 17.17 -2.72
CA VAL A 15 8.46 16.06 -3.26
C VAL A 15 7.08 16.09 -2.62
N ASP A 16 6.03 16.03 -3.44
CA ASP A 16 4.64 15.90 -2.99
C ASP A 16 4.41 14.49 -2.41
N ILE A 17 4.48 14.36 -1.09
CA ILE A 17 4.21 13.09 -0.39
C ILE A 17 2.73 12.66 -0.45
N GLY A 18 1.80 13.56 -0.82
CA GLY A 18 0.41 13.21 -1.10
C GLY A 18 0.25 12.41 -2.40
N LEU A 19 1.13 12.66 -3.39
CA LEU A 19 1.26 11.83 -4.59
C LEU A 19 1.94 10.48 -4.26
N PHE A 20 3.07 10.53 -3.55
CA PHE A 20 3.83 9.34 -3.18
C PHE A 20 3.36 8.77 -1.83
N GLN A 21 2.16 8.19 -1.82
CA GLN A 21 1.66 7.44 -0.67
C GLN A 21 2.19 6.02 -0.66
N PHE A 22 2.96 5.71 0.38
CA PHE A 22 3.45 4.38 0.73
C PHE A 22 3.59 4.30 2.24
N ASP A 23 3.97 3.13 2.73
CA ASP A 23 4.27 2.97 4.13
C ASP A 23 5.57 3.72 4.49
N TYR A 24 5.46 4.86 5.17
CA TYR A 24 6.62 5.70 5.51
C TYR A 24 7.60 5.08 6.53
N ASP A 25 7.28 3.91 7.10
CA ASP A 25 8.19 3.13 7.96
C ASP A 25 9.08 2.15 7.16
N LEU A 26 8.95 2.09 5.83
CA LEU A 26 9.78 1.23 4.97
C LEU A 26 11.21 1.76 4.80
N THR A 27 12.16 0.84 4.68
CA THR A 27 13.56 1.13 4.33
C THR A 27 13.70 1.55 2.86
N TRP A 28 12.84 1.02 1.99
CA TRP A 28 12.88 1.26 0.55
C TRP A 28 11.50 1.09 -0.07
N ALA A 29 11.18 1.91 -1.05
CA ALA A 29 9.99 1.82 -1.89
C ALA A 29 10.31 2.29 -3.30
N ALA A 30 9.60 1.75 -4.29
CA ALA A 30 9.64 2.19 -5.68
C ALA A 30 8.23 2.53 -6.18
N PHE A 31 8.18 3.44 -7.13
CA PHE A 31 6.97 3.87 -7.81
C PHE A 31 7.18 3.80 -9.32
N PHE A 32 6.12 3.46 -10.03
CA PHE A 32 6.08 3.51 -11.47
C PHE A 32 5.00 4.49 -11.90
N LEU A 33 5.39 5.50 -12.68
CA LEU A 33 4.51 6.60 -13.05
C LEU A 33 4.80 7.15 -14.45
N ASN A 34 3.83 7.87 -15.02
CA ASN A 34 4.02 8.65 -16.26
C ASN A 34 4.31 10.13 -15.94
N ALA A 35 4.51 10.91 -17.00
CA ALA A 35 4.76 12.36 -16.92
C ALA A 35 3.55 13.18 -16.42
N GLN A 36 2.36 12.58 -16.36
CA GLN A 36 1.14 13.17 -15.80
C GLN A 36 0.94 12.78 -14.33
N GLU A 37 1.98 12.24 -13.68
CA GLU A 37 1.98 11.84 -12.28
C GLU A 37 0.94 10.73 -11.96
N HIS A 38 0.52 9.97 -12.97
CA HIS A 38 -0.29 8.77 -12.75
C HIS A 38 0.57 7.64 -12.21
N ILE A 39 0.29 7.18 -10.98
CA ILE A 39 0.96 6.02 -10.38
C ILE A 39 0.34 4.72 -10.93
N TYR A 40 1.10 3.99 -11.74
CA TYR A 40 0.71 2.66 -12.24
C TYR A 40 0.81 1.58 -11.16
N SER A 41 1.85 1.64 -10.33
CA SER A 41 2.11 0.66 -9.27
C SER A 41 3.14 1.18 -8.28
N ARG A 42 3.07 0.63 -7.07
CA ARG A 42 4.05 0.75 -5.99
C ARG A 42 4.83 -0.56 -5.91
N TYR A 43 6.05 -0.55 -5.38
CA TYR A 43 6.79 -1.78 -5.10
C TYR A 43 7.65 -1.62 -3.85
N GLY A 44 7.89 -2.72 -3.16
CA GLY A 44 8.47 -2.75 -1.83
C GLY A 44 7.54 -3.43 -0.84
N GLY A 45 7.88 -3.34 0.44
CA GLY A 45 7.09 -3.94 1.50
C GLY A 45 7.96 -4.51 2.59
N ARG A 46 7.38 -4.59 3.78
CA ARG A 46 8.02 -5.12 4.98
C ARG A 46 6.96 -5.73 5.87
N ASP A 47 7.33 -6.75 6.61
CA ASP A 47 6.57 -7.23 7.76
C ASP A 47 7.46 -7.24 9.02
N ALA A 48 6.91 -7.75 10.11
CA ALA A 48 7.60 -7.79 11.40
C ALA A 48 8.80 -8.75 11.40
N GLU A 49 8.83 -9.72 10.50
CA GLU A 49 9.88 -10.74 10.49
C GLU A 49 11.15 -10.23 9.80
N ASP A 50 11.01 -9.63 8.61
CA ASP A 50 12.16 -9.27 7.81
C ASP A 50 11.88 -8.07 6.87
N ALA A 51 12.89 -7.23 6.68
CA ALA A 51 12.79 -5.99 5.90
C ALA A 51 12.73 -6.19 4.38
N GLU A 52 13.14 -7.36 3.89
CA GLU A 52 13.31 -7.69 2.46
C GLU A 52 12.46 -8.86 2.00
N ARG A 53 11.90 -9.67 2.90
CA ARG A 53 11.13 -10.89 2.60
C ARG A 53 9.95 -10.72 1.62
N ARG A 54 9.43 -9.50 1.48
CA ARG A 54 8.33 -9.18 0.54
C ARG A 54 8.79 -8.72 -0.83
N MET A 55 10.09 -8.75 -1.09
CA MET A 55 10.71 -8.27 -2.31
C MET A 55 11.57 -9.35 -2.94
N SER A 56 11.47 -9.48 -4.26
CA SER A 56 12.48 -10.19 -5.05
C SER A 56 12.76 -9.44 -6.34
N LEU A 57 13.90 -9.75 -6.98
CA LEU A 57 14.21 -9.22 -8.31
C LEU A 57 13.20 -9.72 -9.35
N ALA A 58 12.71 -10.96 -9.21
CA ALA A 58 11.70 -11.53 -10.10
C ALA A 58 10.35 -10.79 -9.96
N GLY A 59 9.91 -10.52 -8.73
CA GLY A 59 8.70 -9.75 -8.42
C GLY A 59 8.77 -8.32 -8.94
N LEU A 60 9.94 -7.68 -8.85
CA LEU A 60 10.16 -6.34 -9.40
C LEU A 60 10.01 -6.37 -10.92
N LYS A 61 10.69 -7.31 -11.60
CA LYS A 61 10.59 -7.49 -13.06
C LYS A 61 9.16 -7.84 -13.49
N TYR A 62 8.45 -8.64 -12.72
CA TYR A 62 7.05 -8.97 -12.96
C TYR A 62 6.17 -7.72 -12.92
N THR A 63 6.27 -6.92 -11.85
CA THR A 63 5.54 -5.65 -11.69
C THR A 63 5.84 -4.70 -12.85
N MET A 64 7.12 -4.54 -13.21
CA MET A 64 7.55 -3.70 -14.34
C MET A 64 6.91 -4.11 -15.67
N ARG A 65 6.74 -5.42 -15.94
CA ARG A 65 6.06 -5.89 -17.16
C ARG A 65 4.58 -5.50 -17.16
N LEU A 66 3.89 -5.67 -16.02
CA LEU A 66 2.48 -5.29 -15.88
C LEU A 66 2.28 -3.78 -16.04
N VAL A 67 3.20 -2.98 -15.50
CA VAL A 67 3.20 -1.52 -15.68
C VAL A 67 3.37 -1.15 -17.16
N LEU A 68 4.33 -1.73 -17.86
CA LEU A 68 4.51 -1.45 -19.29
C LEU A 68 3.29 -1.84 -20.12
N ALA A 69 2.64 -2.96 -19.78
CA ALA A 69 1.39 -3.35 -20.42
C ALA A 69 0.28 -2.31 -20.19
N ALA A 70 0.11 -1.85 -18.95
CA ALA A 70 -0.88 -0.83 -18.60
C ALA A 70 -0.61 0.54 -19.24
N HIS A 71 0.67 0.92 -19.35
CA HIS A 71 1.07 2.14 -20.05
C HIS A 71 0.71 2.06 -21.53
N ARG A 72 1.01 0.94 -22.20
CA ARG A 72 0.68 0.73 -23.62
C ARG A 72 -0.83 0.68 -23.91
N SER A 73 -1.64 0.24 -22.95
CA SER A 73 -3.10 0.23 -23.09
C SER A 73 -3.74 1.59 -22.82
N GLY A 74 -2.97 2.60 -22.40
CA GLY A 74 -3.48 3.95 -22.12
C GLY A 74 -4.14 4.12 -20.76
N GLU A 75 -3.96 3.20 -19.80
CA GLU A 75 -4.58 3.27 -18.46
C GLU A 75 -4.25 4.59 -17.71
N GLY A 76 -3.09 5.17 -17.98
CA GLY A 76 -2.62 6.41 -17.34
C GLY A 76 -3.03 7.71 -18.04
N ASN A 77 -3.87 7.65 -19.07
CA ASN A 77 -4.32 8.84 -19.82
C ASN A 77 -5.56 9.51 -19.21
N ALA A 78 -6.19 8.87 -18.23
CA ALA A 78 -7.33 9.45 -17.53
C ALA A 78 -6.91 10.70 -16.74
N PRO A 79 -7.80 11.69 -16.58
CA PRO A 79 -7.53 12.85 -15.72
C PRO A 79 -7.12 12.40 -14.32
N MET A 80 -6.14 13.11 -13.76
CA MET A 80 -5.62 12.80 -12.44
C MET A 80 -6.73 12.94 -11.38
N GLN A 81 -6.89 11.92 -10.53
CA GLN A 81 -7.77 12.00 -9.37
C GLN A 81 -7.23 13.02 -8.35
N GLU A 82 -8.15 13.66 -7.62
CA GLU A 82 -7.78 14.55 -6.52
C GLU A 82 -6.85 13.84 -5.53
N ARG A 83 -5.75 14.53 -5.19
CA ARG A 83 -4.76 14.01 -4.26
C ARG A 83 -5.22 14.29 -2.83
N PRO A 84 -5.17 13.31 -1.93
CA PRO A 84 -5.44 13.58 -0.53
C PRO A 84 -4.37 14.51 0.03
N ILE A 85 -4.79 15.61 0.64
CA ILE A 85 -3.90 16.55 1.30
C ILE A 85 -3.50 15.95 2.65
N LEU A 86 -2.22 15.61 2.81
CA LEU A 86 -1.68 15.18 4.09
C LEU A 86 -1.26 16.43 4.88
N PRO A 87 -1.83 16.72 6.06
CA PRO A 87 -1.52 17.93 6.84
C PRO A 87 -0.19 17.80 7.60
N VAL A 88 0.87 17.35 6.93
CA VAL A 88 2.16 17.03 7.55
C VAL A 88 2.85 18.29 8.06
N GLU A 89 2.68 19.43 7.39
CA GLU A 89 3.23 20.72 7.82
C GLU A 89 2.57 21.23 9.11
N LYS A 90 1.27 20.96 9.31
CA LYS A 90 0.55 21.30 10.55
C LYS A 90 0.95 20.37 11.70
N ALA A 91 1.17 19.10 11.36
CA ALA A 91 1.63 18.08 12.27
C ALA A 91 3.07 18.35 12.79
N PHE A 92 3.95 18.89 11.94
CA PHE A 92 5.32 19.27 12.25
C PHE A 92 5.58 20.73 11.87
N PRO A 93 5.39 21.69 12.78
CA PRO A 93 5.90 23.04 12.58
C PRO A 93 7.43 22.98 12.68
N VAL A 94 8.08 22.63 11.59
CA VAL A 94 9.53 22.75 11.48
C VAL A 94 9.84 24.25 11.52
N LYS A 95 10.25 24.75 12.68
CA LYS A 95 10.79 26.12 12.77
C LYS A 95 12.15 26.12 12.04
N GLY A 96 12.19 26.56 10.78
CA GLY A 96 13.41 26.71 9.98
C GLY A 96 13.64 25.60 8.94
N LYS A 97 14.91 25.44 8.49
CA LYS A 97 15.35 24.47 7.45
C LYS A 97 15.44 23.01 7.94
N GLY A 98 14.58 22.57 8.85
CA GLY A 98 14.64 21.18 9.36
C GLY A 98 14.07 20.17 8.36
N CYS A 99 14.79 19.07 8.13
CA CYS A 99 14.28 17.95 7.34
C CYS A 99 13.45 17.01 8.24
N LEU A 100 12.31 16.53 7.74
CA LEU A 100 11.54 15.45 8.36
C LEU A 100 12.06 14.11 7.84
N HIS A 101 12.25 13.12 8.73
CA HIS A 101 12.50 11.75 8.30
C HIS A 101 11.16 11.03 8.05
N CYS A 102 11.05 10.22 6.99
CA CYS A 102 9.76 9.65 6.53
C CYS A 102 8.93 8.99 7.65
N HIS A 103 9.55 8.19 8.53
CA HIS A 103 8.82 7.55 9.63
C HIS A 103 8.17 8.53 10.63
N GLN A 104 8.59 9.79 10.65
CA GLN A 104 8.00 10.80 11.52
C GLN A 104 6.63 11.23 11.00
N VAL A 105 6.32 11.07 9.70
CA VAL A 105 5.03 11.48 9.11
C VAL A 105 3.85 10.96 9.93
N TYR A 106 3.83 9.67 10.27
CA TYR A 106 2.73 9.10 11.06
C TYR A 106 2.68 9.61 12.51
N GLU A 107 3.84 9.84 13.16
CA GLU A 107 3.86 10.46 14.49
C GLU A 107 3.18 11.83 14.46
N GLY A 108 3.47 12.61 13.42
CA GLY A 108 2.88 13.92 13.22
C GLY A 108 1.39 13.86 12.98
N LEU A 109 0.95 13.03 12.03
CA LEU A 109 -0.45 12.87 11.71
C LEU A 109 -1.25 12.44 12.95
N ARG A 110 -0.73 11.51 13.76
CA ARG A 110 -1.36 11.13 15.04
C ARG A 110 -1.36 12.27 16.06
N LYS A 111 -0.26 13.02 16.19
CA LYS A 111 -0.17 14.18 17.09
C LYS A 111 -1.18 15.27 16.70
N GLU A 112 -1.37 15.51 15.41
CA GLU A 112 -2.35 16.48 14.92
C GLU A 112 -3.79 15.97 15.15
N ALA A 113 -4.06 14.70 14.87
CA ALA A 113 -5.37 14.11 15.16
C ALA A 113 -5.72 14.18 16.65
N ARG A 114 -4.75 13.98 17.55
CA ARG A 114 -4.93 14.18 19.00
C ARG A 114 -5.26 15.63 19.34
N ARG A 115 -4.55 16.60 18.76
CA ARG A 115 -4.83 18.03 18.94
C ARG A 115 -6.24 18.41 18.49
N GLN A 116 -6.75 17.79 17.43
CA GLN A 116 -8.07 18.03 16.88
C GLN A 116 -9.19 17.20 17.52
N GLY A 117 -8.88 16.29 18.45
CA GLY A 117 -9.85 15.35 19.02
C GLY A 117 -10.37 14.29 18.03
N THR A 118 -9.70 14.11 16.89
CA THR A 118 -10.06 13.15 15.83
C THR A 118 -9.22 11.86 15.86
N PHE A 119 -8.32 11.75 16.84
CA PHE A 119 -7.50 10.55 17.01
C PHE A 119 -8.36 9.31 17.25
N ARG A 120 -8.01 8.24 16.54
CA ARG A 120 -8.61 6.92 16.74
C ARG A 120 -7.50 5.88 16.85
N VAL A 121 -7.69 4.85 17.69
CA VAL A 121 -6.70 3.77 17.85
C VAL A 121 -6.43 3.05 16.52
N GLU A 122 -7.39 3.06 15.59
CA GLU A 122 -7.20 2.48 14.25
C GLU A 122 -6.07 3.15 13.45
N MET A 123 -5.70 4.39 13.78
CA MET A 123 -4.59 5.11 13.13
C MET A 123 -3.21 4.51 13.43
N LEU A 124 -3.13 3.53 14.34
CA LEU A 124 -1.92 2.77 14.62
C LEU A 124 -1.64 1.68 13.56
N TRP A 125 -2.69 1.21 12.86
CA TRP A 125 -2.58 0.15 11.86
C TRP A 125 -2.70 0.73 10.45
N VAL A 126 -1.53 1.01 9.87
CA VAL A 126 -1.38 1.49 8.50
C VAL A 126 -0.80 0.38 7.61
N TYR A 127 -1.17 0.38 6.33
CA TYR A 127 -0.74 -0.63 5.35
C TYR A 127 -0.85 -2.08 5.85
N PRO A 128 -2.07 -2.57 6.17
CA PRO A 128 -2.27 -3.96 6.58
C PRO A 128 -1.74 -4.93 5.54
N LEU A 129 -1.25 -6.08 6.00
CA LEU A 129 -0.73 -7.11 5.13
C LEU A 129 -1.89 -7.82 4.41
N PRO A 130 -1.69 -8.41 3.21
CA PRO A 130 -2.73 -9.21 2.55
C PRO A 130 -3.27 -10.34 3.43
N GLU A 131 -2.43 -10.85 4.35
CA GLU A 131 -2.78 -11.88 5.32
C GLU A 131 -3.90 -11.46 6.27
N ASN A 132 -4.06 -10.16 6.54
CA ASN A 132 -5.14 -9.61 7.37
C ASN A 132 -6.53 -9.92 6.80
N ILE A 133 -6.65 -10.09 5.48
CA ILE A 133 -7.90 -10.50 4.82
C ILE A 133 -7.88 -11.97 4.37
N GLY A 134 -6.82 -12.70 4.71
CA GLY A 134 -6.66 -14.12 4.39
C GLY A 134 -5.95 -14.43 3.09
N LEU A 135 -5.29 -13.47 2.46
CA LEU A 135 -4.53 -13.71 1.22
C LEU A 135 -3.04 -13.83 1.53
N VAL A 136 -2.40 -14.87 1.00
CA VAL A 136 -0.94 -14.95 0.92
C VAL A 136 -0.57 -14.85 -0.54
N LEU A 137 0.25 -13.86 -0.89
CA LEU A 137 0.62 -13.56 -2.26
C LEU A 137 2.00 -14.12 -2.59
N GLU A 138 2.20 -14.51 -3.85
CA GLU A 138 3.54 -14.88 -4.31
C GLU A 138 4.49 -13.68 -4.26
N ILE A 139 5.74 -13.90 -3.89
CA ILE A 139 6.76 -12.84 -3.85
C ILE A 139 7.18 -12.46 -5.28
N ASP A 140 7.34 -13.47 -6.15
CA ASP A 140 7.80 -13.28 -7.53
C ASP A 140 6.68 -12.82 -8.49
N ALA A 141 5.42 -12.90 -8.05
CA ALA A 141 4.25 -12.42 -8.76
C ALA A 141 3.28 -11.77 -7.76
N GLY A 142 3.60 -10.55 -7.32
CA GLY A 142 2.98 -9.87 -6.18
C GLY A 142 1.47 -9.62 -6.22
N ASN A 143 0.78 -10.00 -7.30
CA ASN A 143 -0.68 -9.97 -7.41
C ASN A 143 -1.31 -11.37 -7.54
N ARG A 144 -0.53 -12.44 -7.56
CA ARG A 144 -1.02 -13.82 -7.62
C ARG A 144 -1.21 -14.37 -6.21
N VAL A 145 -2.37 -14.96 -5.96
CA VAL A 145 -2.69 -15.64 -4.71
C VAL A 145 -1.94 -16.96 -4.65
N GLN A 146 -1.01 -17.09 -3.72
CA GLN A 146 -0.30 -18.34 -3.44
C GLN A 146 -1.19 -19.30 -2.66
N ARG A 147 -1.85 -18.80 -1.62
CA ARG A 147 -2.83 -19.55 -0.82
C ARG A 147 -3.82 -18.62 -0.15
N VAL A 148 -4.96 -19.18 0.21
CA VAL A 148 -6.00 -18.51 1.00
C VAL A 148 -6.02 -19.13 2.39
N LEU A 149 -6.02 -18.29 3.43
CA LEU A 149 -6.04 -18.73 4.82
C LEU A 149 -7.43 -19.26 5.20
N PRO A 150 -7.52 -20.36 5.95
CA PRO A 150 -8.81 -20.93 6.35
C PRO A 150 -9.56 -20.01 7.31
N ARG A 151 -10.89 -20.03 7.23
CA ARG A 151 -11.83 -19.22 8.03
C ARG A 151 -11.61 -17.72 7.90
N SER A 152 -11.08 -17.27 6.77
CA SER A 152 -10.78 -15.86 6.51
C SER A 152 -11.85 -15.19 5.64
N PRO A 153 -11.90 -13.84 5.60
CA PRO A 153 -12.78 -13.12 4.68
C PRO A 153 -12.58 -13.53 3.22
N ALA A 154 -11.33 -13.73 2.78
CA ALA A 154 -11.02 -14.17 1.42
C ALA A 154 -11.56 -15.58 1.12
N GLU A 155 -11.45 -16.53 2.06
CA GLU A 155 -12.00 -17.89 1.87
C GLU A 155 -13.53 -17.85 1.77
N GLN A 156 -14.19 -17.11 2.67
CA GLN A 156 -15.65 -16.95 2.67
C GLN A 156 -16.17 -16.33 1.37
N ALA A 157 -15.38 -15.45 0.74
CA ALA A 157 -15.70 -14.86 -0.54
C ALA A 157 -15.28 -15.71 -1.76
N GLY A 158 -14.78 -16.93 -1.51
CA GLY A 158 -14.49 -17.93 -2.54
C GLY A 158 -13.21 -17.71 -3.33
N LEU A 159 -12.26 -16.90 -2.82
CA LEU A 159 -10.92 -16.76 -3.41
C LEU A 159 -10.15 -18.08 -3.26
N GLN A 160 -9.24 -18.35 -4.20
CA GLN A 160 -8.48 -19.60 -4.28
C GLN A 160 -7.03 -19.33 -4.67
N ALA A 161 -6.16 -20.29 -4.37
CA ALA A 161 -4.79 -20.30 -4.90
C ALA A 161 -4.82 -20.25 -6.44
N GLY A 162 -3.90 -19.49 -7.03
CA GLY A 162 -3.80 -19.26 -8.46
C GLY A 162 -4.62 -18.08 -8.99
N ASP A 163 -5.55 -17.53 -8.20
CA ASP A 163 -6.27 -16.29 -8.55
C ASP A 163 -5.27 -15.14 -8.75
N ILE A 164 -5.50 -14.32 -9.78
CA ILE A 164 -4.69 -13.13 -10.05
C ILE A 164 -5.52 -11.91 -9.67
N LEU A 165 -5.10 -11.20 -8.64
CA LEU A 165 -5.73 -9.95 -8.21
C LEU A 165 -5.55 -8.89 -9.29
N VAL A 166 -6.66 -8.24 -9.64
CA VAL A 166 -6.70 -7.18 -10.67
C VAL A 166 -6.95 -5.83 -10.02
N ARG A 167 -7.96 -5.73 -9.15
CA ARG A 167 -8.28 -4.51 -8.39
C ARG A 167 -8.78 -4.82 -6.99
N ILE A 168 -8.43 -3.99 -6.03
CA ILE A 168 -8.98 -4.01 -4.67
C ILE A 168 -9.38 -2.58 -4.33
N HIS A 169 -10.62 -2.36 -3.91
CA HIS A 169 -11.09 -1.02 -3.53
C HIS A 169 -10.81 0.06 -4.61
N GLY A 170 -10.97 -0.31 -5.88
CA GLY A 170 -10.69 0.56 -7.04
C GLY A 170 -9.21 0.67 -7.43
N VAL A 171 -8.28 0.30 -6.54
CA VAL A 171 -6.82 0.34 -6.78
C VAL A 171 -6.40 -0.85 -7.66
N PRO A 172 -5.71 -0.62 -8.80
CA PRO A 172 -5.06 -1.70 -9.58
C PRO A 172 -3.99 -2.42 -8.77
N ILE A 173 -3.95 -3.76 -8.85
CA ILE A 173 -2.98 -4.58 -8.12
C ILE A 173 -1.98 -5.20 -9.08
N ARG A 174 -0.73 -4.73 -9.02
CA ARG A 174 0.41 -5.27 -9.79
C ARG A 174 1.52 -5.79 -8.87
N SER A 175 1.48 -5.43 -7.60
CA SER A 175 2.44 -5.83 -6.57
C SER A 175 1.77 -6.02 -5.21
N GLN A 176 2.52 -6.55 -4.25
CA GLN A 176 2.07 -6.61 -2.85
C GLN A 176 1.91 -5.22 -2.23
N ALA A 177 2.74 -4.25 -2.64
CA ALA A 177 2.64 -2.86 -2.16
C ALA A 177 1.34 -2.19 -2.60
N ASP A 178 0.85 -2.48 -3.81
CA ASP A 178 -0.46 -2.03 -4.25
C ASP A 178 -1.58 -2.62 -3.40
N CYS A 179 -1.48 -3.91 -3.04
CA CYS A 179 -2.43 -4.57 -2.16
C CYS A 179 -2.44 -3.91 -0.78
N MET A 180 -1.29 -3.71 -0.15
CA MET A 180 -1.19 -3.05 1.16
C MET A 180 -1.72 -1.60 1.12
N TYR A 181 -1.47 -0.87 0.03
CA TYR A 181 -2.06 0.46 -0.18
C TYR A 181 -3.59 0.41 -0.31
N ALA A 182 -4.13 -0.52 -1.11
CA ALA A 182 -5.57 -0.69 -1.23
C ALA A 182 -6.23 -1.04 0.11
N LEU A 183 -5.60 -1.90 0.91
CA LEU A 183 -6.06 -2.25 2.26
C LEU A 183 -5.92 -1.10 3.25
N HIS A 184 -4.92 -0.22 3.06
CA HIS A 184 -4.81 0.99 3.86
C HIS A 184 -6.02 1.90 3.67
N LEU A 185 -6.48 2.07 2.42
CA LEU A 185 -7.65 2.89 2.06
C LEU A 185 -9.00 2.24 2.39
N ALA A 186 -9.05 0.91 2.50
CA ALA A 186 -10.27 0.16 2.78
C ALA A 186 -10.95 0.59 4.10
N PRO A 187 -12.27 0.39 4.26
CA PRO A 187 -12.99 0.80 5.47
C PRO A 187 -12.53 0.03 6.72
N GLN A 188 -12.78 0.60 7.91
CA GLN A 188 -12.44 -0.05 9.19
C GLN A 188 -13.28 -1.29 9.49
N GLN A 189 -14.45 -1.38 8.86
CA GLN A 189 -15.38 -2.51 8.91
C GLN A 189 -16.32 -2.43 7.68
N GLY A 190 -16.94 -3.54 7.31
CA GLY A 190 -17.92 -3.59 6.22
C GLY A 190 -17.38 -4.23 4.95
N GLU A 191 -17.92 -3.85 3.80
CA GLU A 191 -17.64 -4.54 2.53
C GLU A 191 -16.38 -4.03 1.84
N LEU A 192 -15.56 -4.95 1.35
CA LEU A 192 -14.41 -4.69 0.47
C LEU A 192 -14.61 -5.42 -0.85
N THR A 193 -14.70 -4.67 -1.94
CA THR A 193 -14.80 -5.22 -3.29
C THR A 193 -13.42 -5.55 -3.86
N LEU A 194 -13.29 -6.74 -4.45
CA LEU A 194 -12.14 -7.18 -5.24
C LEU A 194 -12.57 -7.60 -6.64
N GLN A 195 -11.67 -7.40 -7.60
CA GLN A 195 -11.72 -8.00 -8.93
C GLN A 195 -10.48 -8.86 -9.11
N PHE A 196 -10.67 -10.06 -9.63
CA PHE A 196 -9.60 -11.03 -9.84
C PHE A 196 -9.86 -11.87 -11.10
N GLN A 197 -8.81 -12.46 -11.64
CA GLN A 197 -8.89 -13.38 -12.76
C GLN A 197 -8.67 -14.80 -12.27
N ARG A 198 -9.57 -15.71 -12.69
CA ARG A 198 -9.43 -17.16 -12.52
C ARG A 198 -9.50 -17.82 -13.89
N GLY A 199 -8.38 -18.41 -14.33
CA GLY A 199 -8.23 -18.83 -15.73
C GLY A 199 -8.31 -17.64 -16.67
N GLN A 200 -9.26 -17.64 -17.61
CA GLN A 200 -9.51 -16.51 -18.51
C GLN A 200 -10.66 -15.60 -18.07
N GLN A 201 -11.34 -15.91 -16.97
CA GLN A 201 -12.53 -15.18 -16.52
C GLN A 201 -12.17 -14.11 -15.49
N LEU A 202 -12.63 -12.89 -15.75
CA LEU A 202 -12.66 -11.84 -14.74
C LEU A 202 -13.84 -12.07 -13.80
N ARG A 203 -13.58 -12.04 -12.50
CA ARG A 203 -14.54 -12.28 -11.43
C ARG A 203 -14.49 -11.16 -10.41
N LYS A 204 -15.59 -11.00 -9.68
CA LYS A 204 -15.73 -10.05 -8.57
C LYS A 204 -16.01 -10.82 -7.29
N ALA A 205 -15.41 -10.39 -6.19
CA ALA A 205 -15.70 -10.86 -4.85
C ALA A 205 -15.98 -9.66 -3.93
N VAL A 206 -16.79 -9.88 -2.90
CA VAL A 206 -17.03 -8.92 -1.83
C VAL A 206 -16.67 -9.60 -0.51
N LEU A 207 -15.74 -9.00 0.23
CA LEU A 207 -15.30 -9.47 1.54
C LEU A 207 -16.05 -8.71 2.61
N CYS A 208 -16.63 -9.42 3.57
CA CYS A 208 -17.17 -8.82 4.79
C CYS A 208 -16.04 -8.71 5.82
N LEU A 209 -15.59 -7.49 6.08
CA LEU A 209 -14.49 -7.20 7.00
C LEU A 209 -15.02 -6.88 8.40
N PRO A 210 -14.68 -7.67 9.43
CA PRO A 210 -15.06 -7.36 10.80
C PRO A 210 -14.28 -6.15 11.32
N TYR A 211 -14.84 -5.41 12.26
CA TYR A 211 -14.09 -4.35 12.93
C TYR A 211 -12.78 -4.88 13.54
N GLY A 212 -11.69 -4.14 13.33
CA GLY A 212 -10.36 -4.53 13.80
C GLY A 212 -9.58 -5.47 12.87
N TRP A 213 -10.09 -5.78 11.67
CA TRP A 213 -9.37 -6.60 10.68
C TRP A 213 -7.99 -6.05 10.30
N LYS A 214 -7.78 -4.73 10.40
CA LYS A 214 -6.48 -4.08 10.12
C LYS A 214 -5.41 -4.34 11.17
N LYS A 215 -5.77 -4.88 12.34
CA LYS A 215 -4.82 -5.12 13.44
C LYS A 215 -3.67 -6.01 12.98
N SER A 216 -2.45 -5.55 13.17
CA SER A 216 -1.21 -6.25 12.82
C SER A 216 -0.11 -5.87 13.82
N ASP A 217 0.98 -6.64 13.83
CA ASP A 217 2.16 -6.24 14.58
C ASP A 217 2.77 -4.96 13.97
N TYR A 218 2.77 -3.90 14.77
CA TYR A 218 3.35 -2.60 14.45
C TYR A 218 4.64 -2.33 15.23
N SER A 219 5.13 -3.28 16.04
CA SER A 219 6.23 -3.09 16.97
C SER A 219 7.57 -2.80 16.28
N TRP A 220 7.74 -3.27 15.05
CA TRP A 220 8.92 -3.03 14.21
C TRP A 220 8.98 -1.60 13.64
N ARG A 221 7.86 -0.88 13.64
CA ARG A 221 7.73 0.44 13.00
C ARG A 221 8.49 1.52 13.79
N PRO A 222 9.43 2.25 13.17
CA PRO A 222 10.08 3.37 13.83
C PRO A 222 9.10 4.44 14.33
N SER A 223 8.02 4.68 13.59
CA SER A 223 6.96 5.63 13.98
C SER A 223 6.25 5.26 15.29
N MET A 224 6.36 4.02 15.75
CA MET A 224 5.69 3.54 16.97
C MET A 224 6.54 3.69 18.24
N ARG A 225 7.79 4.18 18.16
CA ARG A 225 8.69 4.29 19.32
C ARG A 225 8.09 5.03 20.52
N LYS A 226 7.32 6.10 20.28
CA LYS A 226 6.66 6.90 21.33
C LYS A 226 5.30 6.33 21.77
N GLU A 227 4.73 5.43 20.99
CA GLU A 227 3.44 4.80 21.29
C GLU A 227 3.61 3.56 22.19
N LYS A 228 4.83 2.99 22.29
CA LYS A 228 5.16 1.86 23.18
C LYS A 228 5.17 2.19 24.68
N GLN A 229 4.85 3.43 25.06
CA GLN A 229 4.88 3.92 26.45
C GLN A 229 3.49 4.01 27.11
N TYR A 230 2.45 3.54 26.42
CA TYR A 230 1.06 3.47 26.89
C TYR A 230 0.53 2.04 26.70
#